data_AF-X1PKY4-F1
#
_entry.id   AF-X1PKY4-F1
#
_cell.length_a   1.000
_cell.length_b   1.000
_cell.length_c   1.000
_cell.angle_alpha   90.00
_cell.angle_beta   90.00
_cell.angle_gamma   90.00
#
_symmetry.space_group_name_H-M   'P 1'
#
loop_
_entity.id
_entity.type
_entity.pdbx_description
1 polymer ?
#
loop_
_entity_poly.entity_id
_entity_poly.type
_entity_poly.pdbx_seq_one_letter_code
_entity_poly.pdbx_strand_id
1 'polypeptide(L)'
;LADGAAVVMDGSDLITNIETSNGKERIETTMQADYTFGLGLKGYTWDTANGGKSPTNAELSTGTNWDLVANSIKASAGVLTIGDATK
;
A
#
# COMPACT_ATOMS: atom_id res chain seq x y z
N LEU A 1 -4.00 13.29 -13.28
CA LEU A 1 -3.02 12.28 -12.81
C LEU A 1 -2.22 11.81 -14.02
N ALA A 2 -0.96 11.44 -13.87
CA ALA A 2 -0.15 10.93 -14.98
C ALA A 2 -0.53 9.49 -15.34
N ASP A 3 -0.22 9.07 -16.56
CA ASP A 3 -0.34 7.65 -16.93
C ASP A 3 0.60 6.77 -16.09
N GLY A 4 0.08 5.62 -15.66
CA GLY A 4 0.78 4.71 -14.73
C GLY A 4 1.12 5.33 -13.38
N ALA A 5 0.32 6.29 -12.90
CA ALA A 5 0.61 7.01 -11.66
C ALA A 5 0.64 6.11 -10.42
N ALA A 6 -0.28 5.15 -10.32
CA ALA A 6 -0.30 4.12 -9.30
C ALA A 6 -0.44 2.75 -9.97
N VAL A 7 0.37 1.78 -9.55
CA VAL A 7 0.37 0.42 -10.09
C VAL A 7 0.34 -0.56 -8.94
N VAL A 8 -0.62 -1.48 -8.98
CA VAL A 8 -0.67 -2.63 -8.07
C VAL A 8 -0.07 -3.83 -8.78
N MET A 9 0.80 -4.56 -8.09
CA MET A 9 1.50 -5.74 -8.59
C MET A 9 1.15 -6.91 -7.68
N ASP A 10 0.86 -8.07 -8.26
CA ASP A 10 0.56 -9.27 -7.49
C ASP A 10 1.85 -9.82 -6.85
N GLY A 11 1.81 -10.17 -5.57
CA GLY A 11 2.89 -10.86 -4.86
C GLY A 11 3.01 -12.34 -5.23
N SER A 12 1.96 -12.91 -5.85
CA SER A 12 1.86 -14.34 -6.20
C SER A 12 2.08 -15.28 -5.00
N ASP A 13 1.86 -14.79 -3.78
CA ASP A 13 1.87 -15.57 -2.55
C ASP A 13 0.47 -15.58 -1.93
N LEU A 14 -0.09 -16.78 -1.80
CA LEU A 14 -1.33 -17.00 -1.06
C LEU A 14 -1.09 -18.17 -0.12
N ILE A 15 -1.19 -17.91 1.18
CA ILE A 15 -1.05 -18.92 2.22
C ILE A 15 -2.39 -19.02 2.92
N THR A 16 -2.97 -20.22 2.93
CA THR A 16 -4.22 -20.50 3.62
C THR A 16 -3.99 -21.50 4.75
N ASN A 17 -4.48 -21.20 5.95
CA ASN A 17 -4.54 -22.11 7.07
C ASN A 17 -6.00 -22.44 7.39
N ILE A 18 -6.34 -23.73 7.41
CA ILE A 18 -7.66 -24.21 7.82
C ILE A 18 -7.45 -25.17 8.98
N GLU A 19 -7.92 -24.78 10.16
CA GLU A 19 -7.83 -25.59 11.36
C GLU A 19 -9.23 -25.99 11.82
N THR A 20 -9.43 -27.29 12.06
CA THR A 20 -10.66 -27.81 12.66
C THR A 20 -10.35 -28.34 14.05
N SER A 21 -10.98 -27.76 15.06
CA SER A 21 -10.80 -28.14 16.46
C SER A 21 -12.04 -28.84 17.01
N ASN A 22 -11.81 -29.87 17.81
CA ASN A 22 -12.82 -30.65 18.52
C ASN A 22 -12.68 -30.45 20.04
N GLY A 23 -13.67 -30.86 20.83
CA GLY A 23 -13.62 -30.78 22.31
C GLY A 23 -14.33 -29.56 22.93
N LYS A 24 -14.96 -28.72 22.10
CA LYS A 24 -15.96 -27.72 22.52
C LYS A 24 -17.38 -28.31 22.37
N GLU A 25 -18.41 -27.58 22.84
CA GLU A 25 -19.83 -27.98 22.65
C GLU A 25 -20.20 -28.15 21.16
N ARG A 26 -19.46 -27.50 20.25
CA ARG A 26 -19.56 -27.65 18.80
C ARG A 26 -18.17 -27.72 18.15
N ILE A 27 -18.09 -28.35 16.98
CA ILE A 27 -16.89 -28.29 16.12
C ILE A 27 -16.69 -26.84 15.66
N GLU A 28 -15.45 -26.37 15.75
CA GLU A 28 -15.06 -25.04 15.29
C GLU A 28 -14.02 -25.18 14.18
N THR A 29 -14.26 -24.47 13.09
CA THR A 29 -13.33 -24.39 11.96
C THR A 29 -12.93 -22.94 11.78
N THR A 30 -11.62 -22.68 11.80
CA THR A 30 -11.05 -21.37 11.48
C THR A 30 -10.41 -21.42 10.10
N MET A 31 -10.56 -20.33 9.35
CA MET A 31 -9.88 -20.13 8.07
C MET A 31 -9.12 -18.82 8.16
N GLN A 32 -7.83 -18.87 7.84
CA GLN A 32 -6.96 -17.71 7.73
C GLN A 32 -6.33 -17.73 6.34
N ALA A 33 -6.18 -16.55 5.74
CA ALA A 33 -5.54 -16.38 4.45
C ALA A 33 -4.65 -15.14 4.48
N ASP A 34 -3.39 -15.32 4.13
CA ASP A 34 -2.40 -14.26 3.98
C ASP A 34 -1.96 -14.18 2.52
N TYR A 35 -1.85 -12.97 2.01
CA TYR A 35 -1.33 -12.67 0.68
C TYR A 35 -0.60 -11.33 0.69
N THR A 36 0.27 -11.11 -0.28
CA THR A 36 0.93 -9.82 -0.47
C THR A 36 0.67 -9.24 -1.85
N PHE A 37 0.77 -7.93 -1.94
CA PHE A 37 0.77 -7.19 -3.21
C PHE A 37 1.74 -6.03 -3.10
N GLY A 38 2.37 -5.69 -4.21
CA GLY A 38 3.19 -4.50 -4.34
C GLY A 38 2.35 -3.29 -4.76
N LEU A 39 2.69 -2.11 -4.24
CA LEU A 39 2.15 -0.83 -4.70
C LEU A 39 3.30 0.07 -5.14
N GLY A 40 3.27 0.52 -6.38
CA GLY A 40 4.20 1.51 -6.92
C GLY A 40 3.50 2.86 -7.15
N LEU A 41 4.14 3.95 -6.73
CA LEU A 41 3.69 5.31 -7.02
C LEU A 41 4.75 6.02 -7.88
N LYS A 42 4.35 6.50 -9.06
CA LYS A 42 5.27 7.05 -10.05
C LYS A 42 6.09 8.21 -9.49
N GLY A 43 7.41 8.10 -9.55
CA GLY A 43 8.34 9.12 -9.09
C GLY A 43 8.57 9.14 -7.57
N TYR A 44 7.97 8.21 -6.82
CA TYR A 44 8.15 8.06 -5.39
C TYR A 44 8.68 6.67 -5.02
N THR A 45 9.40 6.58 -3.90
CA THR A 45 9.73 5.31 -3.24
C THR A 45 9.03 5.25 -1.89
N TRP A 46 8.66 4.05 -1.46
CA TRP A 46 8.11 3.84 -0.12
C TRP A 46 9.22 3.98 0.93
N ASP A 47 8.99 4.79 1.96
CA ASP A 47 9.89 4.91 3.10
C ASP A 47 9.53 3.85 4.16
N THR A 48 10.31 2.77 4.19
CA THR A 48 10.12 1.70 5.19
C THR A 48 10.49 2.08 6.62
N ALA A 49 11.28 3.16 6.83
CA ALA A 49 11.59 3.65 8.16
C ALA A 49 10.39 4.41 8.76
N ASN A 50 9.70 5.21 7.95
CA ASN A 50 8.52 5.96 8.38
C ASN A 50 7.22 5.16 8.33
N GLY A 51 6.98 4.44 7.24
CA GLY A 51 5.72 3.73 6.98
C GLY A 51 5.72 2.24 7.33
N GLY A 52 6.87 1.69 7.73
CA GLY A 52 7.00 0.27 8.09
C GLY A 52 6.98 -0.69 6.88
N LYS A 53 7.11 -1.99 7.17
CA LYS A 53 7.22 -3.06 6.17
C LYS A 53 5.87 -3.64 5.73
N SER A 54 4.86 -3.54 6.58
CA SER A 54 3.51 -4.08 6.35
C SER A 54 2.49 -2.97 6.63
N PRO A 55 2.36 -2.00 5.73
CA PRO A 55 1.59 -0.80 5.99
C PRO A 55 0.08 -1.06 6.03
N THR A 56 -0.59 -0.31 6.89
CA THR A 56 -2.03 -0.13 6.91
C THR A 56 -2.47 0.85 5.82
N ASN A 57 -3.78 0.88 5.52
CA ASN A 57 -4.34 1.85 4.58
C ASN A 57 -4.07 3.32 5.01
N ALA A 58 -4.03 3.59 6.31
CA ALA A 58 -3.72 4.92 6.83
C ALA A 58 -2.28 5.33 6.52
N GLU A 59 -1.32 4.42 6.67
CA GLU A 59 0.09 4.67 6.35
C GLU A 59 0.29 4.85 4.85
N LEU A 60 -0.38 4.05 4.00
CA LEU A 60 -0.34 4.22 2.54
C LEU A 60 -0.86 5.58 2.08
N SER A 61 -1.88 6.11 2.77
CA SER A 61 -2.49 7.41 2.48
C SER A 61 -1.67 8.60 2.99
N THR A 62 -0.65 8.35 3.81
CA THR A 62 0.16 9.40 4.44
C THR A 62 1.32 9.77 3.52
N GLY A 63 1.29 10.98 2.96
CA GLY A 63 2.27 11.43 1.97
C GLY A 63 3.71 11.49 2.47
N THR A 64 3.95 11.67 3.77
CA THR A 64 5.31 11.69 4.35
C THR A 64 5.97 10.32 4.43
N ASN A 65 5.25 9.24 4.11
CA ASN A 65 5.80 7.89 3.98
C ASN A 65 6.24 7.58 2.54
N TRP A 66 6.14 8.54 1.62
CA TRP A 66 6.55 8.44 0.23
C TRP A 66 7.60 9.49 -0.10
N ASP A 67 8.82 9.03 -0.39
CA ASP A 67 9.92 9.92 -0.75
C ASP A 67 9.93 10.20 -2.25
N LEU A 68 9.93 11.49 -2.63
CA LEU A 68 10.08 11.89 -4.03
C LEU A 68 11.50 11.58 -4.50
N VAL A 69 11.62 10.71 -5.50
CA VAL A 69 12.91 10.36 -6.12
C VAL A 69 13.06 10.91 -7.54
N ALA A 70 11.97 11.41 -8.13
CA ALA A 70 12.03 12.09 -9.42
C ALA A 70 12.67 13.48 -9.29
N ASN A 71 13.47 13.89 -10.28
CA ASN A 71 14.13 15.20 -10.35
C ASN A 71 13.17 16.40 -10.33
N SER A 72 11.88 16.17 -10.60
CA SER A 72 10.84 17.19 -10.53
C SER A 72 9.52 16.55 -10.12
N ILE A 73 8.77 17.24 -9.26
CA ILE A 73 7.40 16.84 -8.91
C ILE A 73 6.48 16.77 -10.14
N LYS A 74 6.77 17.52 -11.21
CA LYS A 74 6.01 17.46 -12.47
C LYS A 74 6.15 16.13 -13.21
N ALA A 75 7.18 15.34 -12.88
CA ALA A 75 7.40 14.00 -13.41
C ALA A 75 6.86 12.89 -12.49
N SER A 76 6.14 13.25 -11.42
CA SER A 76 5.58 12.28 -10.47
C SER A 76 4.17 11.82 -10.86
N ALA A 77 3.55 10.99 -10.02
CA ALA A 77 2.19 10.46 -10.17
C ALA A 77 1.14 11.56 -10.45
N GLY A 78 1.33 12.77 -9.90
CA GLY A 78 0.51 13.92 -10.21
C GLY A 78 0.92 15.14 -9.41
N VAL A 79 0.45 16.31 -9.84
CA VAL A 79 0.69 17.58 -9.16
C VAL A 79 -0.63 18.28 -8.94
N LEU A 80 -0.84 18.78 -7.73
CA LEU A 80 -1.88 19.76 -7.44
C LEU A 80 -1.26 21.16 -7.58
N THR A 81 -1.85 21.99 -8.43
CA THR A 81 -1.48 23.41 -8.49
C THR A 81 -2.43 24.19 -7.59
N ILE A 82 -1.87 25.04 -6.74
CA ILE A 82 -2.64 25.91 -5.85
C ILE A 82 -2.46 27.33 -6.38
N GLY A 83 -3.53 27.91 -6.89
CA GLY A 83 -3.55 29.32 -7.28
C GLY A 83 -3.80 30.19 -6.05
N ASP A 84 -2.87 31.10 -5.76
CA ASP A 84 -3.04 32.14 -4.75
C ASP A 84 -3.44 33.43 -5.45
N ALA A 85 -4.67 33.89 -5.25
CA ALA A 85 -5.16 35.13 -5.87
C ALA A 85 -4.46 36.39 -5.35
N THR A 86 -3.65 36.27 -4.28
CA THR A 86 -2.88 37.37 -3.68
C THR A 86 -1.41 37.39 -4.12
N LYS A 87 -1.00 36.48 -5.01
CA LYS A 87 0.35 36.42 -5.60
C LYS A 87 0.34 36.54 -7.11
#